data_AF-A0AAU1MM84-F1
#
_entry.id   AF-A0AAU1MM84-F1
#
_cell.length_a   1.000
_cell.length_b   1.000
_cell.length_c   1.000
_cell.angle_alpha   90.00
_cell.angle_beta   90.00
_cell.angle_gamma   90.00
#
_symmetry.space_group_name_H-M   'P 1'
#
loop_
_entity.id
_entity.type
_entity.pdbx_description
1 polymer ?
#
loop_
_entity_poly.entity_id
_entity_poly.type
_entity_poly.pdbx_seq_one_letter_code
_entity_poly.pdbx_strand_id
1 'polypeptide(L)'
;MNGLYALKPWYADRLSGLRRALAARQVSPNTLTAAGVVCAAGAAAALAWLPTPSAALPVAVLLAGRLAFANLDGALARDTGRTTRRGALLNELGDRAADLLVIAGLLPLAPLWLVAAAAFAATLPSWVSLAGAAAGAPRRNGGPVGKTERCLLAVVAAASGWAVPVLAVVAAGSAVTAVVRAVWAWRALGKPETAVAAVAIEWAVTTERDMATERGMATEKGMATEKAVASEKPVVRGAEPTSPATRRRPSPSPSPSWSRSRSSSPRFSSPPSEPDRSLPLDPGEVSGGITHTRPQSPVDRGTQLRGTR
;
A
#
# COMPACT_ATOMS: atom_id res chain seq x y z
N MET A 1 16.83 14.68 -3.50
CA MET A 1 16.55 16.13 -3.35
C MET A 1 15.29 16.26 -2.51
N ASN A 2 15.43 16.58 -1.23
CA ASN A 2 14.30 16.80 -0.33
C ASN A 2 13.98 18.29 -0.38
N GLY A 3 13.04 18.69 -1.25
CA GLY A 3 12.54 20.07 -1.32
C GLY A 3 11.68 20.45 -0.10
N LEU A 4 10.64 21.25 -0.29
CA LEU A 4 9.66 21.63 0.75
C LEU A 4 9.04 20.43 1.50
N TYR A 5 9.16 19.22 0.96
CA TYR A 5 8.88 17.96 1.65
C TYR A 5 9.62 17.77 2.98
N ALA A 6 10.77 18.41 3.18
CA ALA A 6 11.52 18.36 4.44
C ALA A 6 10.83 19.14 5.59
N LEU A 7 9.95 20.11 5.29
CA LEU A 7 9.17 20.85 6.29
C LEU A 7 7.97 20.07 6.84
N LYS A 8 7.70 18.88 6.29
CA LYS A 8 6.54 18.07 6.64
C LYS A 8 6.45 17.67 8.12
N PRO A 9 7.56 17.31 8.82
CA PRO A 9 7.53 17.02 10.26
C PRO A 9 7.21 18.28 11.09
N TRP A 10 7.90 19.39 10.82
CA TRP A 10 7.68 20.66 11.52
C TRP A 10 6.23 21.16 11.39
N TYR A 11 5.66 21.06 10.18
CA TYR A 11 4.28 21.44 9.95
C TYR A 11 3.28 20.51 10.62
N ALA A 12 3.56 19.19 10.63
CA ALA A 12 2.75 18.21 11.35
C ALA A 12 2.78 18.46 12.88
N ASP A 13 3.92 18.82 13.43
CA ASP A 13 4.09 19.13 14.86
C ASP A 13 3.35 20.42 15.23
N ARG A 14 3.40 21.45 14.39
CA ARG A 14 2.64 22.69 14.61
C ARG A 14 1.13 22.47 14.57
N LEU A 15 0.68 21.51 13.77
CA LEU A 15 -0.73 21.12 13.67
C LEU A 15 -1.18 20.11 14.73
N SER A 16 -0.27 19.57 15.54
CA SER A 16 -0.58 18.52 16.53
C SER A 16 -1.63 18.96 17.57
N GLY A 17 -1.58 20.23 18.02
CA GLY A 17 -2.56 20.80 18.93
C GLY A 17 -3.95 20.88 18.32
N LEU A 18 -4.04 21.38 17.09
CA LEU A 18 -5.30 21.45 16.33
C LEU A 18 -5.84 20.05 16.03
N ARG A 19 -4.98 19.11 15.64
CA ARG A 19 -5.34 17.71 15.40
C ARG A 19 -5.96 17.07 16.65
N ARG A 20 -5.36 17.27 17.83
CA ARG A 20 -5.92 16.78 19.12
C ARG A 20 -7.28 17.40 19.42
N ALA A 21 -7.44 18.71 19.21
CA ALA A 21 -8.72 19.38 19.40
C ALA A 21 -9.80 18.86 18.44
N LEU A 22 -9.46 18.65 17.16
CA LEU A 22 -10.37 18.07 16.16
C LEU A 22 -10.75 16.63 16.49
N ALA A 23 -9.79 15.83 16.98
CA ALA A 23 -10.05 14.47 17.44
C ALA A 23 -11.00 14.43 18.64
N ALA A 24 -10.78 15.30 19.63
CA ALA A 24 -11.64 15.43 20.80
C ALA A 24 -13.06 15.86 20.42
N ARG A 25 -13.21 16.75 19.42
CA ARG A 25 -14.50 17.19 18.87
C ARG A 25 -15.13 16.22 17.86
N GLN A 26 -14.52 15.05 17.66
CA GLN A 26 -14.98 14.01 16.72
C GLN A 26 -15.26 14.52 15.30
N VAL A 27 -14.47 15.50 14.83
CA VAL A 27 -14.63 16.04 13.47
C VAL A 27 -14.32 14.93 12.45
N SER A 28 -15.16 14.82 11.41
CA SER A 28 -14.95 13.85 10.35
C SER A 28 -13.76 14.23 9.45
N PRO A 29 -12.85 13.29 9.10
CA PRO A 29 -11.81 13.53 8.12
C PRO A 29 -12.35 14.05 6.78
N ASN A 30 -13.53 13.59 6.37
CA ASN A 30 -14.16 14.02 5.12
C ASN A 30 -14.51 15.52 5.13
N THR A 31 -14.87 16.07 6.30
CA THR A 31 -15.14 17.51 6.46
C THR A 31 -13.87 18.32 6.24
N LEU A 32 -12.71 17.80 6.67
CA LEU A 32 -11.42 18.46 6.45
C LEU A 32 -11.05 18.44 4.97
N THR A 33 -11.23 17.30 4.27
CA THR A 33 -11.06 17.26 2.81
C THR A 33 -11.94 18.30 2.11
N ALA A 34 -13.23 18.39 2.49
CA ALA A 34 -14.16 19.37 1.92
C ALA A 34 -13.72 20.82 2.22
N ALA A 35 -13.27 21.11 3.44
CA ALA A 35 -12.73 22.42 3.81
C ALA A 35 -11.50 22.79 2.96
N GLY A 36 -10.63 21.80 2.65
CA GLY A 36 -9.50 21.99 1.75
C GLY A 36 -9.93 22.39 0.33
N VAL A 37 -11.00 21.78 -0.19
CA VAL A 37 -11.59 22.14 -1.50
C VAL A 37 -12.19 23.55 -1.47
N VAL A 38 -12.91 23.91 -0.41
CA VAL A 38 -13.48 25.26 -0.23
C VAL A 38 -12.37 26.32 -0.19
N CYS A 39 -11.28 26.07 0.54
CA CYS A 39 -10.12 26.96 0.52
C CYS A 39 -9.53 27.12 -0.88
N ALA A 40 -9.45 26.03 -1.66
CA ALA A 40 -8.95 26.07 -3.03
C ALA A 40 -9.88 26.87 -3.97
N ALA A 41 -11.20 26.72 -3.82
CA ALA A 41 -12.19 27.52 -4.54
C ALA A 41 -12.09 29.01 -4.19
N GLY A 42 -11.93 29.35 -2.91
CA GLY A 42 -11.70 30.72 -2.47
C GLY A 42 -10.41 31.30 -3.04
N ALA A 43 -9.31 30.53 -3.07
CA ALA A 43 -8.06 30.96 -3.68
C ALA A 43 -8.21 31.20 -5.18
N ALA A 44 -8.97 30.35 -5.87
CA ALA A 44 -9.29 30.53 -7.29
C ALA A 44 -10.10 31.81 -7.55
N ALA A 45 -11.12 32.07 -6.72
CA ALA A 45 -11.90 33.30 -6.78
C ALA A 45 -11.04 34.54 -6.52
N ALA A 46 -10.15 34.49 -5.53
CA ALA A 46 -9.21 35.58 -5.25
C ALA A 46 -8.25 35.83 -6.42
N LEU A 47 -7.71 34.77 -7.05
CA LEU A 47 -6.88 34.89 -8.26
C LEU A 47 -7.65 35.52 -9.43
N ALA A 48 -8.91 35.16 -9.60
CA ALA A 48 -9.70 35.58 -10.75
C ALA A 48 -10.21 37.03 -10.64
N TRP A 49 -10.48 37.51 -9.43
CA TRP A 49 -11.22 38.76 -9.23
C TRP A 49 -10.48 39.85 -8.48
N LEU A 50 -9.44 39.52 -7.70
CA LEU A 50 -8.65 40.54 -7.01
C LEU A 50 -7.48 41.00 -7.88
N PRO A 51 -7.18 42.31 -7.92
CA PRO A 51 -6.05 42.81 -8.69
C PRO A 51 -4.72 42.40 -8.03
N THR A 52 -3.69 42.19 -8.84
CA THR A 52 -2.31 42.07 -8.35
C THR A 52 -1.84 43.41 -7.78
N PRO A 53 -1.15 43.46 -6.63
CA PRO A 53 -0.72 42.34 -5.78
C PRO A 53 -1.71 42.03 -4.63
N SER A 54 -2.87 42.69 -4.56
CA SER A 54 -3.83 42.53 -3.46
C SER A 54 -4.36 41.09 -3.30
N ALA A 55 -4.36 40.32 -4.40
CA ALA A 55 -4.69 38.89 -4.39
C ALA A 55 -3.68 38.02 -3.59
N ALA A 56 -2.44 38.48 -3.40
CA ALA A 56 -1.35 37.65 -2.86
C ALA A 56 -1.63 37.10 -1.46
N LEU A 57 -2.01 37.96 -0.52
CA LEU A 57 -2.29 37.59 0.85
C LEU A 57 -3.48 36.62 0.99
N PRO A 58 -4.67 36.91 0.42
CA PRO A 58 -5.80 35.97 0.51
C PRO A 58 -5.49 34.63 -0.17
N VAL A 59 -4.83 34.62 -1.33
CA VAL A 59 -4.41 33.38 -2.00
C VAL A 59 -3.44 32.59 -1.12
N ALA A 60 -2.44 33.24 -0.52
CA ALA A 60 -1.48 32.59 0.37
C ALA A 60 -2.16 31.95 1.59
N VAL A 61 -3.05 32.68 2.26
CA VAL A 61 -3.77 32.19 3.45
C VAL A 61 -4.68 31.01 3.09
N LEU A 62 -5.44 31.14 2.01
CA LEU A 62 -6.36 30.09 1.58
C LEU A 62 -5.62 28.83 1.13
N LEU A 63 -4.53 28.96 0.37
CA LEU A 63 -3.74 27.81 -0.03
C LEU A 63 -2.96 27.18 1.13
N ALA A 64 -2.53 27.96 2.12
CA ALA A 64 -2.01 27.43 3.38
C ALA A 64 -3.08 26.61 4.12
N GLY A 65 -4.32 27.13 4.21
CA GLY A 65 -5.47 26.41 4.78
C GLY A 65 -5.78 25.11 4.04
N ARG A 66 -5.78 25.14 2.69
CA ARG A 66 -5.92 23.95 1.85
C ARG A 66 -4.90 22.87 2.21
N LEU A 67 -3.62 23.25 2.30
CA LEU A 67 -2.54 22.32 2.63
C LEU A 67 -2.64 21.81 4.07
N ALA A 68 -3.10 22.65 5.00
CA ALA A 68 -3.37 22.27 6.39
C ALA A 68 -4.42 21.16 6.44
N PHE A 69 -5.57 21.40 5.83
CA PHE A 69 -6.71 20.48 5.88
C PHE A 69 -6.40 19.14 5.21
N ALA A 70 -5.72 19.15 4.07
CA ALA A 70 -5.29 17.92 3.38
C ALA A 70 -4.16 17.16 4.08
N ASN A 71 -3.51 17.75 5.08
CA ASN A 71 -2.57 17.03 5.94
C ASN A 71 -3.28 16.51 7.19
N LEU A 72 -4.22 17.30 7.72
CA LEU A 72 -5.02 16.96 8.90
C LEU A 72 -5.99 15.82 8.63
N ASP A 73 -6.64 15.75 7.47
CA ASP A 73 -7.62 14.69 7.17
C ASP A 73 -7.01 13.29 7.27
N GLY A 74 -5.87 13.05 6.62
CA GLY A 74 -5.17 11.77 6.63
C GLY A 74 -4.54 11.47 7.98
N ALA A 75 -4.02 12.49 8.68
CA ALA A 75 -3.48 12.31 10.04
C ALA A 75 -4.59 11.97 11.04
N LEU A 76 -5.70 12.70 11.01
CA LEU A 76 -6.84 12.49 11.89
C LEU A 76 -7.48 11.13 11.64
N ALA A 77 -7.63 10.71 10.39
CA ALA A 77 -8.16 9.39 10.05
C ALA A 77 -7.30 8.26 10.64
N ARG A 78 -5.96 8.37 10.56
CA ARG A 78 -5.03 7.39 11.14
C ARG A 78 -5.07 7.38 12.67
N ASP A 79 -4.97 8.56 13.29
CA ASP A 79 -4.90 8.69 14.75
C ASP A 79 -6.21 8.28 15.45
N THR A 80 -7.36 8.44 14.77
CA THR A 80 -8.68 8.09 15.33
C THR A 80 -9.18 6.71 14.89
N GLY A 81 -8.39 5.95 14.12
CA GLY A 81 -8.81 4.65 13.59
C GLY A 81 -9.98 4.72 12.60
N ARG A 82 -10.24 5.90 11.99
CA ARG A 82 -11.35 6.17 11.07
C ARG A 82 -10.92 6.16 9.60
N THR A 83 -9.90 5.38 9.26
CA THR A 83 -9.47 5.20 7.87
C THR A 83 -10.51 4.36 7.11
N THR A 84 -11.05 4.88 6.01
CA THR A 84 -12.05 4.17 5.20
C THR A 84 -11.71 4.25 3.71
N ARG A 85 -12.14 3.24 2.94
CA ARG A 85 -11.99 3.22 1.47
C ARG A 85 -12.68 4.40 0.80
N ARG A 86 -13.90 4.74 1.26
CA ARG A 86 -14.67 5.90 0.78
C ARG A 86 -13.97 7.22 1.09
N GLY A 87 -13.43 7.38 2.30
CA GLY A 87 -12.67 8.56 2.69
C GLY A 87 -11.38 8.73 1.88
N ALA A 88 -10.66 7.63 1.61
CA ALA A 88 -9.49 7.66 0.74
C ALA A 88 -9.84 8.12 -0.69
N LEU A 89 -10.93 7.60 -1.27
CA LEU A 89 -11.43 8.04 -2.57
C LEU A 89 -11.79 9.53 -2.56
N LEU A 90 -12.55 9.97 -1.55
CA LEU A 90 -12.95 11.38 -1.41
C LEU A 90 -11.73 12.31 -1.29
N ASN A 91 -10.70 11.91 -0.54
CA ASN A 91 -9.46 12.65 -0.43
C ASN A 91 -8.73 12.81 -1.77
N GLU A 92 -8.63 11.72 -2.55
CA GLU A 92 -8.01 11.79 -3.88
C GLU A 92 -8.78 12.74 -4.81
N LEU A 93 -10.10 12.61 -4.87
CA LEU A 93 -10.96 13.45 -5.71
C LEU A 93 -10.93 14.92 -5.26
N GLY A 94 -11.00 15.18 -3.95
CA GLY A 94 -10.90 16.52 -3.37
C GLY A 94 -9.57 17.18 -3.70
N ASP A 95 -8.46 16.44 -3.60
CA ASP A 95 -7.15 16.96 -3.97
C ASP A 95 -7.04 17.30 -5.45
N ARG A 96 -7.65 16.50 -6.33
CA ARG A 96 -7.72 16.80 -7.77
C ARG A 96 -8.56 18.03 -8.05
N ALA A 97 -9.78 18.07 -7.52
CA ALA A 97 -10.69 19.20 -7.67
C ALA A 97 -10.02 20.50 -7.20
N ALA A 98 -9.36 20.46 -6.04
CA ALA A 98 -8.69 21.61 -5.49
C ALA A 98 -7.50 22.10 -6.35
N ASP A 99 -6.69 21.19 -6.94
CA ASP A 99 -5.62 21.60 -7.87
C ASP A 99 -6.20 22.24 -9.14
N LEU A 100 -7.26 21.64 -9.70
CA LEU A 100 -7.90 22.13 -10.92
C LEU A 100 -8.58 23.49 -10.70
N LEU A 101 -9.26 23.69 -9.57
CA LEU A 101 -9.88 24.96 -9.20
C LEU A 101 -8.85 26.09 -9.15
N VAL A 102 -7.73 25.87 -8.46
CA VAL A 102 -6.68 26.90 -8.32
C VAL A 102 -6.08 27.26 -9.68
N ILE A 103 -5.82 26.28 -10.53
CA ILE A 103 -5.31 26.53 -11.89
C ILE A 103 -6.37 27.26 -12.74
N ALA A 104 -7.65 26.89 -12.63
CA ALA A 104 -8.74 27.59 -13.30
C ALA A 104 -8.91 29.04 -12.83
N GLY A 105 -8.54 29.38 -11.58
CA GLY A 105 -8.51 30.77 -11.11
C GLY A 105 -7.58 31.69 -11.90
N LEU A 106 -6.62 31.14 -12.65
CA LEU A 106 -5.69 31.89 -13.50
C LEU A 106 -6.23 32.14 -14.92
N LEU A 107 -7.45 31.66 -15.25
CA LEU A 107 -8.06 31.85 -16.58
C LEU A 107 -8.15 33.31 -17.03
N PRO A 108 -8.47 34.29 -16.17
CA PRO A 108 -8.49 35.70 -16.57
C PRO A 108 -7.10 36.29 -16.83
N LEU A 109 -6.04 35.60 -16.40
CA LEU A 109 -4.66 36.13 -16.37
C LEU A 109 -3.74 35.46 -17.40
N ALA A 110 -4.23 34.46 -18.15
CA ALA A 110 -3.42 33.66 -19.05
C ALA A 110 -4.27 33.03 -20.17
N PRO A 111 -3.68 32.67 -21.33
CA PRO A 111 -4.43 32.08 -22.42
C PRO A 111 -4.96 30.69 -22.06
N LEU A 112 -6.19 30.39 -22.50
CA LEU A 112 -6.91 29.15 -22.19
C LEU A 112 -6.09 27.87 -22.45
N TRP A 113 -5.37 27.81 -23.57
CA TRP A 113 -4.58 26.62 -23.93
C TRP A 113 -3.50 26.31 -22.88
N LEU A 114 -2.90 27.34 -22.28
CA LEU A 114 -1.84 27.17 -21.29
C LEU A 114 -2.42 26.76 -19.94
N VAL A 115 -3.55 27.36 -19.54
CA VAL A 115 -4.29 26.96 -18.34
C VAL A 115 -4.75 25.51 -18.44
N ALA A 116 -5.31 25.12 -19.59
CA ALA A 116 -5.73 23.74 -19.86
C ALA A 116 -4.54 22.76 -19.85
N ALA A 117 -3.41 23.12 -20.48
CA ALA A 117 -2.19 22.31 -20.47
C ALA A 117 -1.63 22.14 -19.05
N ALA A 118 -1.57 23.21 -18.26
CA ALA A 118 -1.11 23.17 -16.87
C ALA A 118 -2.06 22.34 -15.98
N ALA A 119 -3.38 22.49 -16.16
CA ALA A 119 -4.39 21.73 -15.44
C ALA A 119 -4.26 20.23 -15.73
N PHE A 120 -4.16 19.84 -17.00
CA PHE A 120 -3.92 18.46 -17.39
C PHE A 120 -2.60 17.93 -16.80
N ALA A 121 -1.50 18.65 -16.99
CA ALA A 121 -0.19 18.25 -16.48
C ALA A 121 -0.18 18.08 -14.95
N ALA A 122 -0.88 18.92 -14.20
CA ALA A 122 -0.99 18.83 -12.74
C ALA A 122 -1.67 17.53 -12.25
N THR A 123 -2.48 16.87 -13.09
CA THR A 123 -3.11 15.58 -12.77
C THR A 123 -2.16 14.39 -12.95
N LEU A 124 -1.22 14.48 -13.89
CA LEU A 124 -0.34 13.36 -14.29
C LEU A 124 0.45 12.76 -13.12
N PRO A 125 1.05 13.53 -12.19
CA PRO A 125 1.76 12.94 -11.05
C PRO A 125 0.93 11.98 -10.20
N SER A 126 -0.36 12.28 -9.98
CA SER A 126 -1.22 11.41 -9.18
C SER A 126 -1.78 10.26 -9.99
N TRP A 127 -2.08 10.48 -11.28
CA TRP A 127 -2.46 9.37 -12.15
C TRP A 127 -1.34 8.32 -12.16
N VAL A 128 -0.09 8.73 -12.41
CA VAL A 128 1.06 7.80 -12.39
C VAL A 128 1.21 7.11 -11.03
N SER A 129 1.08 7.84 -9.91
CA SER A 129 1.16 7.22 -8.57
C SER A 129 0.04 6.21 -8.31
N LEU A 130 -1.18 6.48 -8.80
CA LEU A 130 -2.33 5.59 -8.67
C LEU A 130 -2.21 4.36 -9.58
N ALA A 131 -1.79 4.55 -10.83
CA ALA A 131 -1.55 3.47 -11.78
C ALA A 131 -0.42 2.54 -11.31
N GLY A 132 0.68 3.11 -10.80
CA GLY A 132 1.76 2.34 -10.19
C GLY A 132 1.27 1.54 -8.98
N ALA A 133 0.47 2.15 -8.09
CA ALA A 133 -0.12 1.46 -6.95
C ALA A 133 -1.07 0.33 -7.36
N ALA A 134 -1.90 0.56 -8.38
CA ALA A 134 -2.78 -0.47 -8.93
C ALA A 134 -2.02 -1.64 -9.57
N ALA A 135 -0.83 -1.37 -10.13
CA ALA A 135 0.08 -2.38 -10.66
C ALA A 135 0.92 -3.11 -9.58
N GLY A 136 0.79 -2.74 -8.30
CA GLY A 136 1.51 -3.37 -7.18
C GLY A 136 2.78 -2.63 -6.71
N ALA A 137 3.13 -1.49 -7.31
CA ALA A 137 4.24 -0.67 -6.83
C ALA A 137 3.85 0.04 -5.52
N PRO A 138 4.78 0.26 -4.57
CA PRO A 138 4.47 1.08 -3.40
C PRO A 138 4.07 2.49 -3.81
N ARG A 139 3.01 3.03 -3.20
CA ARG A 139 2.54 4.37 -3.55
C ARG A 139 3.57 5.42 -3.14
N ARG A 140 4.09 6.18 -4.12
CA ARG A 140 5.03 7.28 -3.88
C ARG A 140 4.38 8.64 -4.09
N ASN A 141 4.60 9.52 -3.12
CA ASN A 141 4.30 10.95 -3.22
C ASN A 141 5.61 11.75 -3.25
N GLY A 142 5.62 12.91 -3.91
CA GLY A 142 6.80 13.79 -4.04
C GLY A 142 7.25 14.02 -5.50
N GLY A 143 8.42 14.63 -5.67
CA GLY A 143 8.96 15.09 -6.96
C GLY A 143 9.17 16.61 -6.98
N PRO A 144 9.79 17.15 -8.05
CA PRO A 144 10.24 18.54 -8.09
C PRO A 144 9.11 19.57 -8.01
N VAL A 145 7.94 19.27 -8.59
CA VAL A 145 6.75 20.15 -8.51
C VAL A 145 5.54 19.32 -8.08
N GLY A 146 5.42 19.16 -6.77
CA GLY A 146 4.27 18.55 -6.12
C GLY A 146 3.14 19.54 -5.85
N LYS A 147 2.18 19.10 -5.03
CA LYS A 147 1.00 19.89 -4.64
C LYS A 147 1.39 21.19 -3.92
N THR A 148 2.34 21.10 -2.98
CA THR A 148 2.81 22.26 -2.20
C THR A 148 3.50 23.28 -3.09
N GLU A 149 4.36 22.82 -4.00
CA GLU A 149 5.07 23.67 -4.95
C GLU A 149 4.09 24.37 -5.91
N ARG A 150 3.06 23.67 -6.40
CA ARG A 150 2.00 24.31 -7.20
C ARG A 150 1.22 25.37 -6.44
N CYS A 151 0.94 25.14 -5.15
CA CYS A 151 0.29 26.16 -4.32
C CYS A 151 1.18 27.40 -4.18
N LEU A 152 2.47 27.21 -3.91
CA LEU A 152 3.42 28.31 -3.81
C LEU A 152 3.52 29.09 -5.13
N LEU A 153 3.58 28.38 -6.27
CA LEU A 153 3.58 28.99 -7.58
C LEU A 153 2.32 29.84 -7.85
N ALA A 154 1.14 29.38 -7.43
CA ALA A 154 -0.07 30.19 -7.51
C ALA A 154 -0.01 31.46 -6.64
N VAL A 155 0.59 31.40 -5.46
CA VAL A 155 0.87 32.61 -4.63
C VAL A 155 1.83 33.55 -5.35
N VAL A 156 2.88 33.03 -5.99
CA VAL A 156 3.81 33.84 -6.79
C VAL A 156 3.09 34.53 -7.94
N ALA A 157 2.20 33.84 -8.66
CA ALA A 157 1.37 34.46 -9.70
C ALA A 157 0.49 35.58 -9.13
N ALA A 158 -0.16 35.36 -7.99
CA ALA A 158 -1.00 36.36 -7.32
C ALA A 158 -0.22 37.61 -6.86
N ALA A 159 1.05 37.44 -6.45
CA ALA A 159 1.89 38.52 -5.97
C ALA A 159 2.58 39.31 -7.08
N SER A 160 3.00 38.63 -8.15
CA SER A 160 3.80 39.23 -9.24
C SER A 160 2.99 39.58 -10.48
N GLY A 161 1.81 38.99 -10.66
CA GLY A 161 1.05 39.06 -11.91
C GLY A 161 1.62 38.17 -13.02
N TRP A 162 2.68 37.39 -12.76
CA TRP A 162 3.35 36.56 -13.76
C TRP A 162 2.66 35.21 -14.00
N ALA A 163 1.36 35.24 -14.29
CA ALA A 163 0.55 34.04 -14.46
C ALA A 163 1.06 33.11 -15.59
N VAL A 164 1.44 33.69 -16.73
CA VAL A 164 1.93 32.93 -17.91
C VAL A 164 3.19 32.10 -17.61
N PRO A 165 4.32 32.69 -17.17
CA PRO A 165 5.51 31.90 -16.87
C PRO A 165 5.28 30.95 -15.68
N VAL A 166 4.47 31.33 -14.68
CA VAL A 166 4.10 30.44 -13.59
C VAL A 166 3.37 29.19 -14.11
N LEU A 167 2.38 29.34 -14.99
CA LEU A 167 1.66 28.22 -15.57
C LEU A 167 2.57 27.33 -16.42
N ALA A 168 3.51 27.92 -17.16
CA ALA A 168 4.51 27.15 -17.90
C ALA A 168 5.37 26.29 -16.95
N VAL A 169 5.80 26.85 -15.81
CA VAL A 169 6.53 26.12 -14.76
C VAL A 169 5.66 25.03 -14.13
N VAL A 170 4.37 25.30 -13.86
CA VAL A 170 3.43 24.31 -13.34
C VAL A 170 3.28 23.15 -14.32
N ALA A 171 3.10 23.44 -15.61
CA ALA A 171 2.93 22.44 -16.66
C ALA A 171 4.19 21.57 -16.80
N ALA A 172 5.35 22.19 -17.07
CA ALA A 172 6.61 21.48 -17.26
C ALA A 172 7.03 20.72 -16.00
N GLY A 173 6.95 21.38 -14.83
CA GLY A 173 7.31 20.78 -13.55
C GLY A 173 6.43 19.60 -13.17
N SER A 174 5.13 19.66 -13.44
CA SER A 174 4.20 18.54 -13.17
C SER A 174 4.45 17.38 -14.14
N ALA A 175 4.74 17.65 -15.41
CA ALA A 175 5.14 16.62 -16.37
C ALA A 175 6.44 15.92 -15.96
N VAL A 176 7.47 16.68 -15.59
CA VAL A 176 8.73 16.12 -15.06
C VAL A 176 8.48 15.29 -13.81
N THR A 177 7.64 15.78 -12.89
CA THR A 177 7.27 15.03 -11.68
C THR A 177 6.57 13.71 -12.01
N ALA A 178 5.69 13.69 -13.01
CA ALA A 178 5.02 12.48 -13.48
C ALA A 178 6.03 11.48 -14.06
N VAL A 179 6.96 11.93 -14.91
CA VAL A 179 8.02 11.09 -15.48
C VAL A 179 8.90 10.49 -14.38
N VAL A 180 9.35 11.30 -13.42
CA VAL A 180 10.15 10.82 -12.28
C VAL A 180 9.42 9.73 -11.50
N ARG A 181 8.11 9.90 -11.26
CA ARG A 181 7.29 8.89 -10.59
C ARG A 181 7.10 7.64 -11.44
N ALA A 182 6.93 7.78 -12.74
CA ALA A 182 6.72 6.68 -13.67
C ALA A 182 7.97 5.80 -13.76
N VAL A 183 9.14 6.42 -13.95
CA VAL A 183 10.44 5.73 -13.95
C VAL A 183 10.68 5.01 -12.63
N TRP A 184 10.34 5.65 -11.51
CA TRP A 184 10.47 5.01 -10.21
C TRP A 184 9.53 3.81 -10.06
N ALA A 185 8.26 3.94 -10.45
CA ALA A 185 7.27 2.87 -10.38
C ALA A 185 7.67 1.69 -11.29
N TRP A 186 8.10 1.98 -12.52
CA TRP A 186 8.61 0.98 -13.46
C TRP A 186 9.76 0.17 -12.87
N ARG A 187 10.74 0.84 -12.26
CA ARG A 187 11.87 0.19 -11.59
C ARG A 187 11.45 -0.61 -10.36
N ALA A 188 10.44 -0.16 -9.62
CA ALA A 188 9.92 -0.87 -8.46
C ALA A 188 9.22 -2.18 -8.86
N LEU A 189 8.48 -2.17 -9.98
CA LEU A 189 7.80 -3.34 -10.54
C LEU A 189 8.77 -4.32 -11.21
N GLY A 190 9.84 -3.83 -11.82
CA GLY A 190 10.86 -4.66 -12.48
C GLY A 190 11.82 -5.38 -11.52
N LYS A 191 11.73 -5.12 -10.20
CA LYS A 191 12.45 -5.95 -9.23
C LYS A 191 11.69 -7.26 -9.10
N PRO A 192 12.26 -8.41 -9.53
CA PRO A 192 11.61 -9.69 -9.30
C PRO A 192 11.35 -9.85 -7.79
N GLU A 193 10.37 -10.66 -7.42
CA GLU A 193 10.02 -11.06 -6.04
C GLU A 193 11.17 -11.82 -5.33
N THR A 194 12.43 -11.49 -5.60
CA THR A 194 13.62 -12.15 -5.08
C THR A 194 13.77 -12.01 -3.59
N ALA A 195 13.08 -11.09 -2.91
CA ALA A 195 13.08 -11.08 -1.44
C ALA A 195 12.25 -12.24 -0.85
N VAL A 196 11.12 -12.59 -1.46
CA VAL A 196 10.28 -13.71 -0.99
C VAL A 196 10.79 -15.03 -1.56
N ALA A 197 11.22 -15.04 -2.82
CA ALA A 197 11.82 -16.22 -3.44
C ALA A 197 13.20 -16.55 -2.84
N ALA A 198 14.08 -15.59 -2.54
CA ALA A 198 15.36 -15.89 -1.91
C ALA A 198 15.19 -16.35 -0.46
N VAL A 199 14.24 -15.78 0.30
CA VAL A 199 13.90 -16.28 1.64
C VAL A 199 13.29 -17.68 1.54
N ALA A 200 12.37 -17.94 0.59
CA ALA A 200 11.82 -19.28 0.39
C ALA A 200 12.88 -20.31 0.00
N ILE A 201 13.85 -19.93 -0.85
CA ILE A 201 14.98 -20.78 -1.24
C ILE A 201 15.91 -21.01 -0.05
N GLU A 202 16.21 -19.97 0.74
CA GLU A 202 17.05 -20.09 1.94
C GLU A 202 16.42 -21.03 2.97
N TRP A 203 15.12 -20.88 3.23
CA TRP A 203 14.36 -21.77 4.12
C TRP A 203 14.30 -23.21 3.61
N ALA A 204 14.13 -23.41 2.30
CA ALA A 204 14.16 -24.74 1.70
C ALA A 204 15.54 -25.40 1.85
N VAL A 205 16.61 -24.65 1.63
CA VAL A 205 18.00 -25.13 1.74
C VAL A 205 18.39 -25.43 3.19
N THR A 206 17.99 -24.61 4.17
CA THR A 206 18.24 -24.92 5.60
C THR A 206 17.49 -26.16 6.04
N THR A 207 16.24 -26.32 5.60
CA THR A 207 15.42 -27.50 5.96
C THR A 207 16.03 -28.81 5.45
N GLU A 208 16.56 -28.83 4.22
CA GLU A 208 17.26 -30.01 3.69
C GLU A 208 18.57 -30.31 4.43
N ARG A 209 19.32 -29.28 4.81
CA ARG A 209 20.56 -29.41 5.58
C ARG A 209 20.34 -29.98 6.98
N ASP A 210 19.31 -29.51 7.67
CA ASP A 210 18.96 -29.99 9.00
C ASP A 210 18.52 -31.46 8.96
N MET A 211 17.69 -31.82 7.96
CA MET A 211 17.26 -33.19 7.72
C MET A 211 18.43 -34.14 7.37
N ALA A 212 19.42 -33.68 6.61
CA ALA A 212 20.61 -34.46 6.30
C ALA A 212 21.50 -34.67 7.53
N THR A 213 21.59 -33.66 8.39
CA THR A 213 22.38 -33.71 9.64
C THR A 213 21.76 -34.66 10.66
N GLU A 214 20.43 -34.63 10.82
CA GLU A 214 19.70 -35.56 11.67
C GLU A 214 19.83 -37.01 11.20
N ARG A 215 19.75 -37.25 9.88
CA ARG A 215 19.98 -38.59 9.31
C ARG A 215 21.40 -39.08 9.58
N GLY A 216 22.42 -38.23 9.39
CA GLY A 216 23.81 -38.55 9.69
C GLY A 216 24.02 -38.96 11.15
N MET A 217 23.49 -38.17 12.10
CA MET A 217 23.54 -38.48 13.54
C MET A 217 22.78 -39.75 13.92
N ALA A 218 21.67 -40.05 13.24
CA ALA A 218 20.90 -41.28 13.48
C ALA A 218 21.67 -42.53 13.05
N THR A 219 22.37 -42.50 11.90
CA THR A 219 23.26 -43.59 11.47
C THR A 219 24.44 -43.79 12.41
N GLU A 220 25.06 -42.71 12.89
CA GLU A 220 26.21 -42.79 13.79
C GLU A 220 25.81 -43.33 15.17
N LYS A 221 24.66 -42.90 15.70
CA LYS A 221 24.09 -43.48 16.93
C LYS A 221 23.71 -44.95 16.76
N GLY A 222 23.08 -45.33 15.64
CA GLY A 222 22.73 -46.71 15.34
C GLY A 222 23.95 -47.63 15.32
N MET A 223 25.04 -47.18 14.69
CA MET A 223 26.32 -47.89 14.59
C MET A 223 27.07 -47.97 15.93
N ALA A 224 26.91 -46.96 16.81
CA ALA A 224 27.43 -46.98 18.17
C ALA A 224 26.67 -47.96 19.09
N THR A 225 25.34 -48.05 18.96
CA THR A 225 24.53 -49.04 19.70
C THR A 225 24.83 -50.47 19.27
N GLU A 226 25.07 -50.72 17.99
CA GLU A 226 25.40 -52.06 17.48
C GLU A 226 26.78 -52.54 17.97
N LYS A 227 27.76 -51.63 18.07
CA LYS A 227 29.07 -51.91 18.68
C LYS A 227 28.99 -52.15 20.20
N ALA A 228 28.05 -51.52 20.91
CA ALA A 228 27.88 -51.73 22.35
C ALA A 228 27.25 -53.10 22.67
N VAL A 229 26.32 -53.58 21.84
CA VAL A 229 25.64 -54.87 22.02
C VAL A 229 26.57 -56.06 21.73
N ALA A 230 27.57 -55.91 20.86
CA ALA A 230 28.54 -56.96 20.55
C ALA A 230 29.59 -57.23 21.65
N SER A 231 29.59 -56.47 22.76
CA SER A 231 30.62 -56.53 23.81
C SER A 231 30.22 -57.31 25.08
N GLU A 232 28.98 -57.79 25.23
CA GLU A 232 28.60 -58.55 26.43
C GLU A 232 28.84 -60.06 26.26
N LYS A 233 29.84 -60.59 26.97
CA LYS A 233 30.07 -62.04 27.12
C LYS A 233 29.15 -62.62 28.21
N PRO A 234 28.59 -63.83 28.03
CA PRO A 234 27.73 -64.43 29.03
C PRO A 234 28.56 -65.03 30.18
N VAL A 235 28.23 -64.63 31.41
CA VAL A 235 28.77 -65.22 32.64
C VAL A 235 27.83 -66.34 33.10
N VAL A 236 28.40 -67.53 33.23
CA VAL A 236 27.77 -68.73 33.82
C VAL A 236 27.97 -68.71 35.33
N ARG A 237 26.92 -68.93 36.12
CA ARG A 237 27.00 -69.70 37.38
C ARG A 237 25.62 -70.10 37.92
N GLY A 238 25.58 -71.32 38.46
CA GLY A 238 24.37 -72.01 38.90
C GLY A 238 24.08 -71.92 40.41
N ALA A 239 23.00 -72.62 40.74
CA ALA A 239 22.61 -73.24 42.02
C ALA A 239 22.09 -72.35 43.19
N GLU A 240 20.81 -72.62 43.48
CA GLU A 240 19.98 -72.52 44.70
C GLU A 240 20.64 -72.84 46.08
N PRO A 241 19.93 -72.81 47.24
CA PRO A 241 18.60 -72.26 47.60
C PRO A 241 18.55 -71.53 48.99
N THR A 242 17.33 -71.14 49.41
CA THR A 242 16.76 -71.04 50.79
C THR A 242 16.32 -69.65 51.32
N SER A 243 15.25 -69.72 52.12
CA SER A 243 14.26 -68.70 52.54
C SER A 243 14.59 -68.13 53.95
N PRO A 244 13.67 -67.49 54.70
CA PRO A 244 13.30 -66.06 54.68
C PRO A 244 13.61 -65.32 56.02
N ALA A 245 13.31 -64.02 56.08
CA ALA A 245 12.69 -63.28 57.21
C ALA A 245 13.38 -61.97 57.69
N THR A 246 12.53 -60.93 57.82
CA THR A 246 12.57 -59.80 58.79
C THR A 246 13.71 -58.76 58.64
N ARG A 247 13.55 -57.44 58.86
CA ARG A 247 12.58 -56.61 59.59
C ARG A 247 12.81 -55.13 59.20
N ARG A 248 11.73 -54.33 59.31
CA ARG A 248 11.67 -52.88 59.69
C ARG A 248 12.06 -51.75 58.70
N ARG A 249 10.98 -51.08 58.26
CA ARG A 249 10.79 -49.65 57.89
C ARG A 249 11.27 -48.67 58.99
N PRO A 250 11.34 -47.31 58.79
CA PRO A 250 10.55 -46.51 57.85
C PRO A 250 11.22 -45.33 57.12
N SER A 251 10.61 -44.94 56.00
CA SER A 251 10.61 -43.59 55.46
C SER A 251 9.34 -42.84 55.93
N PRO A 252 9.37 -41.52 56.13
CA PRO A 252 8.17 -40.71 56.24
C PRO A 252 7.79 -40.09 54.89
N SER A 253 6.52 -40.30 54.53
CA SER A 253 5.67 -39.47 53.66
C SER A 253 5.25 -38.17 54.41
N PRO A 254 4.60 -37.13 53.82
CA PRO A 254 3.35 -37.27 53.06
C PRO A 254 3.12 -36.34 51.85
N SER A 255 2.34 -36.94 50.95
CA SER A 255 1.32 -36.49 49.98
C SER A 255 0.31 -35.40 50.46
N PRO A 256 -0.86 -35.20 49.80
CA PRO A 256 -1.16 -34.70 48.44
C PRO A 256 -2.35 -33.68 48.47
N SER A 257 -2.93 -33.34 47.30
CA SER A 257 -4.39 -33.39 46.98
C SER A 257 -4.95 -32.18 46.21
N TRP A 258 -5.55 -32.45 45.03
CA TRP A 258 -6.99 -32.30 44.65
C TRP A 258 -7.44 -30.82 44.52
N SER A 259 -8.08 -30.34 43.43
CA SER A 259 -9.13 -30.95 42.61
C SER A 259 -9.45 -30.10 41.35
N ARG A 260 -10.00 -30.76 40.31
CA ARG A 260 -11.13 -30.39 39.41
C ARG A 260 -11.20 -28.94 38.85
N SER A 261 -11.50 -28.66 37.58
CA SER A 261 -12.32 -29.36 36.58
C SER A 261 -12.27 -28.66 35.20
N ARG A 262 -12.45 -29.46 34.13
CA ARG A 262 -13.33 -29.24 32.95
C ARG A 262 -13.24 -27.87 32.24
N SER A 263 -12.65 -27.82 31.05
CA SER A 263 -13.29 -28.04 29.74
C SER A 263 -13.90 -26.77 29.13
N SER A 264 -13.26 -26.23 28.08
CA SER A 264 -13.91 -25.88 26.81
C SER A 264 -12.93 -25.09 25.94
N SER A 265 -12.50 -25.73 24.86
CA SER A 265 -11.80 -25.15 23.72
C SER A 265 -12.68 -24.14 22.97
N PRO A 266 -12.13 -23.02 22.44
CA PRO A 266 -12.85 -22.20 21.47
C PRO A 266 -12.79 -22.90 20.10
N ARG A 267 -13.96 -23.27 19.58
CA ARG A 267 -14.13 -23.76 18.20
C ARG A 267 -13.88 -22.62 17.22
N PHE A 268 -13.09 -22.94 16.20
CA PHE A 268 -13.09 -22.28 14.90
C PHE A 268 -14.53 -22.13 14.39
N SER A 269 -14.93 -20.91 14.04
CA SER A 269 -16.14 -20.64 13.27
C SER A 269 -15.74 -20.41 11.81
N SER A 270 -16.22 -21.28 10.94
CA SER A 270 -16.16 -21.19 9.49
C SER A 270 -16.92 -19.95 8.97
N PRO A 271 -16.57 -19.42 7.79
CA PRO A 271 -17.24 -18.26 7.21
C PRO A 271 -18.68 -18.58 6.76
N PRO A 272 -19.58 -17.59 6.72
CA PRO A 272 -20.94 -17.80 6.24
C PRO A 272 -20.96 -18.02 4.73
N SER A 273 -21.77 -19.00 4.34
CA SER A 273 -22.12 -19.43 2.99
C SER A 273 -22.68 -18.32 2.10
N GLU A 274 -22.25 -18.31 0.84
CA GLU A 274 -22.87 -17.57 -0.28
C GLU A 274 -24.39 -17.83 -0.36
N PRO A 275 -25.20 -16.81 -0.67
CA PRO A 275 -26.49 -17.03 -1.29
C PRO A 275 -26.34 -17.06 -2.82
N ASP A 276 -26.42 -18.27 -3.37
CA ASP A 276 -26.84 -18.49 -4.76
C ASP A 276 -28.27 -17.94 -4.93
N ARG A 277 -28.39 -16.86 -5.70
CA ARG A 277 -29.66 -16.41 -6.30
C ARG A 277 -29.42 -16.18 -7.78
N SER A 278 -29.44 -17.29 -8.52
CA SER A 278 -30.23 -17.45 -9.75
C SER A 278 -31.24 -16.31 -10.00
N LEU A 279 -30.89 -15.42 -10.93
CA LEU A 279 -31.85 -14.55 -11.62
C LEU A 279 -32.42 -15.36 -12.80
N PRO A 280 -33.75 -15.51 -12.95
CA PRO A 280 -34.33 -15.93 -14.20
C PRO A 280 -34.32 -14.73 -15.16
N LEU A 281 -33.49 -14.82 -16.19
CA LEU A 281 -33.65 -14.02 -17.41
C LEU A 281 -34.75 -14.69 -18.24
N ASP A 282 -35.88 -14.00 -18.39
CA ASP A 282 -36.93 -14.36 -19.34
C ASP A 282 -36.51 -13.88 -20.75
N PRO A 283 -36.53 -14.74 -21.79
CA PRO A 283 -36.16 -14.36 -23.14
C PRO A 283 -37.39 -13.86 -23.91
N GLY A 284 -37.39 -12.57 -24.27
CA GLY A 284 -38.36 -11.95 -25.18
C GLY A 284 -37.66 -11.01 -26.14
N GLU A 285 -37.62 -11.44 -27.40
CA GLU A 285 -37.16 -10.81 -28.65
C GLU A 285 -37.07 -9.27 -28.69
N VAL A 286 -36.03 -8.73 -29.34
CA VAL A 286 -36.11 -8.15 -30.71
C VAL A 286 -34.70 -7.81 -31.23
N SER A 287 -34.31 -8.55 -32.28
CA SER A 287 -33.63 -8.15 -33.51
C SER A 287 -32.49 -7.12 -33.50
N GLY A 288 -31.31 -7.56 -33.95
CA GLY A 288 -30.19 -6.68 -34.32
C GLY A 288 -28.93 -7.46 -34.67
N GLY A 289 -28.97 -8.22 -35.78
CA GLY A 289 -27.85 -9.03 -36.23
C GLY A 289 -26.67 -8.22 -36.76
N ILE A 290 -25.46 -8.53 -36.30
CA ILE A 290 -24.22 -8.41 -37.09
C ILE A 290 -23.34 -9.62 -36.76
N THR A 291 -23.22 -10.52 -37.73
CA THR A 291 -22.38 -11.72 -37.74
C THR A 291 -20.89 -11.39 -37.75
N HIS A 292 -20.15 -11.90 -36.76
CA HIS A 292 -18.69 -12.04 -36.82
C HIS A 292 -18.33 -13.43 -37.36
N THR A 293 -17.83 -13.48 -38.60
CA THR A 293 -17.12 -14.65 -39.14
C THR A 293 -15.61 -14.45 -38.96
N ARG A 294 -14.99 -15.20 -38.04
CA ARG A 294 -13.56 -15.50 -38.06
C ARG A 294 -13.32 -16.68 -39.01
N PRO A 295 -12.34 -16.61 -39.94
CA PRO A 295 -11.76 -17.81 -40.51
C PRO A 295 -10.52 -18.24 -39.74
N GLN A 296 -10.41 -19.55 -39.59
CA GLN A 296 -9.33 -20.29 -38.98
C GLN A 296 -8.05 -20.22 -39.83
N SER A 297 -6.90 -20.35 -39.15
CA SER A 297 -5.58 -20.60 -39.74
C SER A 297 -5.49 -22.03 -40.29
N PRO A 298 -4.82 -22.24 -41.44
CA PRO A 298 -4.26 -23.54 -41.79
C PRO A 298 -2.72 -23.54 -41.86
N VAL A 299 -2.18 -24.46 -41.08
CA VAL A 299 -0.98 -25.31 -41.24
C VAL A 299 -0.25 -25.26 -42.60
N ASP A 300 1.04 -24.92 -42.51
CA ASP A 300 2.25 -25.55 -43.08
C ASP A 300 2.13 -26.45 -44.35
N ARG A 301 2.68 -25.97 -45.48
CA ARG A 301 3.35 -26.77 -46.53
C ARG A 301 4.40 -25.93 -47.25
N GLY A 302 5.60 -26.47 -47.38
CA GLY A 302 6.75 -25.80 -47.95
C GLY A 302 6.93 -25.89 -49.47
N THR A 303 8.02 -25.23 -49.86
CA THR A 303 8.94 -25.52 -50.99
C THR A 303 8.55 -25.10 -52.41
N GLN A 304 9.57 -24.58 -53.12
CA GLN A 304 9.73 -24.27 -54.56
C GLN A 304 9.63 -22.77 -54.88
N LEU A 305 10.73 -22.02 -54.92
CA LEU A 305 11.69 -21.83 -56.04
C LEU A 305 11.09 -21.18 -57.30
N ARG A 306 11.80 -20.13 -57.76
CA ARG A 306 12.10 -19.73 -59.16
C ARG A 306 11.36 -18.48 -59.73
N GLY A 307 12.12 -17.38 -59.80
CA GLY A 307 12.53 -16.77 -61.08
C GLY A 307 11.70 -15.65 -61.71
N THR A 308 12.39 -14.51 -61.95
CA THR A 308 12.21 -13.50 -63.03
C THR A 308 10.90 -12.67 -62.98
N ARG A 309 10.88 -11.34 -63.15
CA ARG A 309 11.76 -10.34 -63.76
C ARG A 309 11.80 -9.07 -62.91
#